data_AF-A0A2V7LN71-F1
#
_entry.id   AF-A0A2V7LN71-F1
#
_cell.length_a   1.000
_cell.length_b   1.000
_cell.length_c   1.000
_cell.angle_alpha   90.00
_cell.angle_beta   90.00
_cell.angle_gamma   90.00
#
_symmetry.space_group_name_H-M   'P 1'
#
loop_
_entity.id
_entity.type
_entity.pdbx_description
1 polymer ?
#
loop_
_entity_poly.entity_id
_entity_poly.type
_entity_poly.pdbx_seq_one_letter_code
_entity_poly.pdbx_strand_id
1 'polypeptide(L)'
;KTWKSYAESIPNACYLGGDTGNYARKHNIFPLLSDVANDPVQACNNVPFTQFATDLANGTLPHFSNIVPNLCNDAHDCSLSTADTWLKNNIDPLIKSAMFQRDGLLIIVFDESGGDNTNGGGRVVWVAVSPKSKPGYQSTTLYQHQSTLRLILKGLGVNVFPGAAASAPDMTEFFTP
;
A
#
# COMPACT_ATOMS: atom_id res chain seq x y z
N LYS A 1 16.77 1.70 0.65
CA LYS A 1 15.63 2.65 0.53
C LYS A 1 14.91 2.66 1.87
N THR A 2 14.45 3.81 2.37
CA THR A 2 13.69 3.85 3.64
C THR A 2 12.26 3.38 3.40
N TRP A 3 11.64 2.76 4.41
CA TRP A 3 10.26 2.28 4.33
C TRP A 3 9.56 2.40 5.69
N LYS A 4 8.23 2.52 5.68
CA LYS A 4 7.37 2.35 6.86
C LYS A 4 6.05 1.71 6.48
N SER A 5 5.46 0.97 7.42
CA SER A 5 4.07 0.53 7.38
C SER A 5 3.26 1.31 8.40
N TYR A 6 2.32 2.12 7.93
CA TYR A 6 1.42 2.95 8.70
C TYR A 6 0.08 2.22 8.84
N ALA A 7 -0.15 1.58 9.99
CA ALA A 7 -1.36 0.79 10.23
C ALA A 7 -2.29 1.48 11.22
N GLU A 8 -3.58 1.58 10.90
CA GLU A 8 -4.57 2.06 11.85
C GLU A 8 -4.78 1.05 12.97
N SER A 9 -5.05 1.57 14.17
CA SER A 9 -5.32 0.77 15.37
C SER A 9 -4.19 -0.15 15.84
N ILE A 10 -3.01 -0.15 15.20
CA ILE A 10 -1.83 -0.83 15.74
C ILE A 10 -1.46 -0.19 17.09
N PRO A 11 -1.19 -0.97 18.15
CA PRO A 11 -1.09 -0.42 19.51
C PRO A 11 0.05 0.57 19.72
N ASN A 12 1.21 0.29 19.12
CA ASN A 12 2.42 1.08 19.27
C ASN A 12 3.39 0.83 18.11
N ALA A 13 4.41 1.68 17.99
CA ALA A 13 5.50 1.42 17.05
C ALA A 13 6.25 0.13 17.44
N CYS A 14 6.85 -0.54 16.46
CA CYS A 14 7.59 -1.80 16.65
C CYS A 14 6.71 -3.00 17.05
N TYR A 15 5.38 -2.89 16.93
CA TYR A 15 4.47 -3.96 17.34
C TYR A 15 4.53 -5.16 16.39
N LEU A 16 4.88 -6.34 16.94
CA LEU A 16 4.94 -7.63 16.24
C LEU A 16 3.85 -8.63 16.69
N GLY A 17 3.01 -8.21 17.65
CA GLY A 17 1.92 -9.04 18.19
C GLY A 17 0.80 -9.30 17.18
N GLY A 18 -0.18 -10.11 17.58
CA GLY A 18 -1.30 -10.49 16.72
C GLY A 18 -2.38 -9.42 16.57
N ASP A 19 -3.56 -9.85 16.18
CA ASP A 19 -4.73 -8.98 16.03
C ASP A 19 -5.15 -8.39 17.38
N THR A 20 -5.62 -7.14 17.37
CA THR A 20 -6.09 -6.46 18.59
C THR A 20 -7.02 -5.30 18.25
N GLY A 21 -8.20 -5.26 18.88
CA GLY A 21 -9.24 -4.29 18.52
C GLY A 21 -9.55 -4.36 17.02
N ASN A 22 -9.49 -3.21 16.34
CA ASN A 22 -9.71 -3.13 14.88
C ASN A 22 -8.42 -3.34 14.06
N TYR A 23 -7.28 -3.61 14.69
CA TYR A 23 -6.05 -3.96 13.97
C TYR A 23 -6.01 -5.45 13.66
N ALA A 24 -5.93 -5.77 12.37
CA ALA A 24 -5.69 -7.12 11.88
C ALA A 24 -4.25 -7.23 11.34
N ARG A 25 -3.38 -7.98 12.02
CA ARG A 25 -2.00 -8.22 11.59
C ARG A 25 -1.96 -8.87 10.21
N LYS A 26 -2.94 -9.72 9.86
CA LYS A 26 -2.99 -10.31 8.52
C LYS A 26 -3.00 -9.28 7.38
N HIS A 27 -3.51 -8.06 7.60
CA HIS A 27 -3.52 -6.98 6.61
C HIS A 27 -2.22 -6.16 6.61
N ASN A 28 -1.44 -6.18 7.70
CA ASN A 28 -0.10 -5.61 7.79
C ASN A 28 0.94 -6.74 7.84
N ILE A 29 1.38 -7.25 6.69
CA ILE A 29 2.23 -8.44 6.62
C ILE A 29 3.70 -8.21 7.01
N PHE A 30 4.17 -6.97 7.14
CA PHE A 30 5.58 -6.67 7.42
C PHE A 30 6.11 -7.31 8.72
N PRO A 31 5.38 -7.30 9.85
CA PRO A 31 5.75 -8.03 11.06
C PRO A 31 5.91 -9.55 10.88
N LEU A 32 5.43 -10.14 9.79
CA LEU A 32 5.55 -11.57 9.49
C LEU A 32 6.80 -11.91 8.67
N LEU A 33 7.46 -10.90 8.08
CA LEU A 33 8.70 -11.11 7.33
C LEU A 33 9.84 -11.34 8.32
N SER A 34 10.64 -12.41 8.12
CA SER A 34 11.74 -12.75 9.03
C SER A 34 12.74 -11.61 9.23
N ASP A 35 13.01 -10.85 8.18
CA ASP A 35 13.95 -9.74 8.18
C ASP A 35 13.43 -8.53 8.97
N VAL A 36 12.12 -8.50 9.26
CA VAL A 36 11.47 -7.50 10.12
C VAL A 36 11.27 -8.05 11.53
N ALA A 37 10.76 -9.27 11.65
CA ALA A 37 10.46 -9.92 12.93
C ALA A 37 11.71 -10.16 13.78
N ASN A 38 12.85 -10.41 13.15
CA ASN A 38 14.12 -10.72 13.82
C ASN A 38 15.07 -9.52 13.95
N ASP A 39 14.68 -8.34 13.46
CA ASP A 39 15.47 -7.10 13.57
C ASP A 39 14.64 -6.02 14.27
N PRO A 40 14.97 -5.66 15.54
CA PRO A 40 14.25 -4.62 16.27
C PRO A 40 14.21 -3.26 15.58
N VAL A 41 15.24 -2.92 14.78
CA VAL A 41 15.28 -1.67 14.02
C VAL A 41 14.26 -1.71 12.88
N GLN A 42 14.16 -2.84 12.17
CA GLN A 42 13.16 -3.01 11.12
C GLN A 42 11.74 -3.13 11.67
N ALA A 43 11.56 -3.80 12.81
CA ALA A 43 10.27 -3.89 13.48
C ALA A 43 9.67 -2.50 13.71
N CYS A 44 10.49 -1.53 14.12
CA CYS A 44 10.08 -0.15 14.38
C CYS A 44 9.65 0.66 13.16
N ASN A 45 9.76 0.13 11.94
CA ASN A 45 9.13 0.71 10.75
C ASN A 45 7.61 0.44 10.69
N ASN A 46 7.08 -0.45 11.53
CA ASN A 46 5.65 -0.58 11.77
C ASN A 46 5.21 0.47 12.80
N VAL A 47 4.40 1.43 12.37
CA VAL A 47 4.01 2.60 13.17
C VAL A 47 2.50 2.83 13.13
N PRO A 48 1.94 3.47 14.17
CA PRO A 48 0.56 3.96 14.13
C PRO A 48 0.30 4.86 12.94
N PHE A 49 -0.86 4.69 12.30
CA PHE A 49 -1.26 5.49 11.13
C PHE A 49 -1.22 7.00 11.39
N THR A 50 -1.43 7.46 12.62
CA THR A 50 -1.30 8.87 13.00
C THR A 50 0.07 9.48 12.68
N GLN A 51 1.13 8.66 12.62
CA GLN A 51 2.46 9.10 12.20
C GLN A 51 2.50 9.53 10.72
N PHE A 52 1.62 8.99 9.86
CA PHE A 52 1.58 9.32 8.44
C PHE A 52 1.36 10.82 8.20
N ALA A 53 0.38 11.41 8.89
CA ALA A 53 0.09 12.85 8.79
C ALA A 53 1.26 13.71 9.28
N THR A 54 1.96 13.26 10.33
CA THR A 54 3.15 13.96 10.86
C THR A 54 4.30 13.92 9.86
N ASP A 55 4.60 12.73 9.30
CA ASP A 55 5.67 12.57 8.32
C ASP A 55 5.35 13.32 7.01
N LEU A 56 4.08 13.33 6.58
CA LEU A 56 3.63 14.11 5.43
C LEU A 56 3.81 15.61 5.65
N ALA A 57 3.36 16.14 6.80
CA ALA A 57 3.48 17.56 7.12
C ALA A 57 4.94 18.03 7.20
N ASN A 58 5.83 17.15 7.68
CA ASN A 58 7.26 17.45 7.80
C ASN A 58 8.05 17.18 6.51
N GLY A 59 7.43 16.63 5.45
CA GLY A 59 8.12 16.26 4.22
C GLY A 59 9.11 15.10 4.41
N THR A 60 8.85 14.20 5.35
CA THR A 60 9.74 13.09 5.74
C THR A 60 9.12 11.72 5.50
N LEU A 61 8.15 11.60 4.58
CA LEU A 61 7.67 10.29 4.14
C LEU A 61 8.84 9.43 3.60
N PRO A 62 8.86 8.12 3.87
CA PRO A 62 9.88 7.23 3.36
C PRO A 62 9.74 7.03 1.85
N HIS A 63 10.77 6.43 1.23
CA HIS A 63 10.71 6.06 -0.19
C HIS A 63 9.55 5.11 -0.49
N PHE A 64 9.21 4.22 0.44
CA PHE A 64 8.07 3.32 0.36
C PHE A 64 7.20 3.44 1.61
N SER A 65 5.94 3.84 1.43
CA SER A 65 4.93 3.92 2.50
C SER A 65 3.85 2.88 2.23
N ASN A 66 3.70 1.90 3.13
CA ASN A 66 2.55 1.00 3.15
C ASN A 66 1.49 1.59 4.09
N ILE A 67 0.24 1.65 3.66
CA ILE A 67 -0.86 2.19 4.46
C ILE A 67 -1.89 1.08 4.63
N VAL A 68 -2.24 0.77 5.89
CA VAL A 68 -3.18 -0.30 6.23
C VAL A 68 -4.32 0.30 7.05
N PRO A 69 -5.51 0.53 6.45
CA PRO A 69 -6.69 0.91 7.19
C PRO A 69 -7.08 -0.19 8.19
N ASN A 70 -7.82 0.18 9.24
CA ASN A 70 -8.35 -0.81 10.17
C ASN A 70 -9.58 -1.52 9.59
N LEU A 71 -10.10 -2.52 10.30
CA LEU A 71 -11.24 -3.34 9.85
C LEU A 71 -12.50 -2.53 9.45
N CYS A 72 -12.70 -1.31 9.95
CA CYS A 72 -13.85 -0.48 9.53
C CYS A 72 -13.53 0.45 8.36
N ASN A 73 -12.26 0.70 8.05
CA ASN A 73 -11.86 1.61 6.99
C ASN A 73 -11.28 0.87 5.76
N ASP A 74 -11.11 -0.45 5.83
CA ASP A 74 -10.55 -1.30 4.76
C ASP A 74 -11.59 -1.73 3.71
N ALA A 75 -12.83 -1.26 3.84
CA ALA A 75 -13.97 -1.58 2.99
C ALA A 75 -14.48 -3.04 3.09
N HIS A 76 -14.08 -3.78 4.13
CA HIS A 76 -14.56 -5.14 4.39
C HIS A 76 -15.67 -5.17 5.46
N ASP A 77 -15.42 -4.68 6.68
CA ASP A 77 -16.39 -4.85 7.79
C ASP A 77 -17.39 -3.70 7.90
N CYS A 78 -17.09 -2.56 7.28
CA CYS A 78 -17.91 -1.36 7.26
C CYS A 78 -18.27 -0.96 5.83
N SER A 79 -19.19 -0.01 5.69
CA SER A 79 -19.70 0.42 4.37
C SER A 79 -18.61 1.01 3.47
N LEU A 80 -18.80 0.88 2.15
CA LEU A 80 -17.92 1.53 1.17
C LEU A 80 -17.87 3.06 1.36
N SER A 81 -18.93 3.71 1.83
CA SER A 81 -18.92 5.15 2.12
C SER A 81 -18.03 5.51 3.31
N THR A 82 -17.85 4.58 4.26
CA THR A 82 -16.90 4.74 5.37
C THR A 82 -15.47 4.76 4.81
N ALA A 83 -15.12 3.77 3.97
CA ALA A 83 -13.80 3.70 3.34
C ALA A 83 -13.53 4.88 2.40
N ASP A 84 -14.52 5.32 1.60
CA ASP A 84 -14.40 6.50 0.74
C ASP A 84 -14.15 7.78 1.55
N THR A 85 -14.92 7.98 2.62
CA THR A 85 -14.72 9.12 3.55
C THR A 85 -13.32 9.07 4.18
N TRP A 86 -12.85 7.87 4.54
CA TRP A 86 -11.53 7.68 5.10
C TRP A 86 -10.42 8.04 4.10
N LEU A 87 -10.51 7.57 2.86
CA LEU A 87 -9.57 7.94 1.79
C LEU A 87 -9.58 9.45 1.55
N LYS A 88 -10.76 10.06 1.48
CA LYS A 88 -10.91 11.50 1.29
C LYS A 88 -10.27 12.31 2.42
N ASN A 89 -10.42 11.89 3.67
CA ASN A 89 -9.86 12.64 4.79
C ASN A 89 -8.35 12.45 4.94
N ASN A 90 -7.83 11.26 4.66
CA ASN A 90 -6.47 10.90 5.01
C ASN A 90 -5.49 10.88 3.82
N ILE A 91 -5.99 10.65 2.60
CA ILE A 91 -5.15 10.51 1.39
C ILE A 91 -5.25 11.73 0.48
N ASP A 92 -6.36 12.48 0.49
CA ASP A 92 -6.48 13.74 -0.27
C ASP A 92 -5.32 14.75 0.04
N PRO A 93 -4.87 14.92 1.31
CA PRO A 93 -3.72 15.77 1.60
C PRO A 93 -2.42 15.28 0.94
N LEU A 94 -2.22 13.96 0.85
CA LEU A 94 -1.04 13.37 0.18
C LEU A 94 -1.04 13.75 -1.29
N ILE A 95 -2.13 13.45 -2.01
CA ILE A 95 -2.17 13.64 -3.46
C ILE A 95 -2.13 15.12 -3.84
N LYS A 96 -2.57 16.04 -2.96
CA LYS A 96 -2.45 17.49 -3.17
C LYS A 96 -1.08 18.07 -2.76
N SER A 97 -0.24 17.30 -2.07
CA SER A 97 1.06 17.79 -1.60
C SER A 97 2.03 18.05 -2.75
N ALA A 98 2.86 19.09 -2.62
CA ALA A 98 3.88 19.42 -3.60
C ALA A 98 4.94 18.30 -3.78
N MET A 99 5.19 17.53 -2.71
CA MET A 99 6.06 16.35 -2.77
C MET A 99 5.46 15.27 -3.66
N PHE A 100 4.18 14.92 -3.48
CA PHE A 100 3.53 13.91 -4.31
C PHE A 100 3.39 14.38 -5.77
N GLN A 101 3.08 15.66 -5.98
CA GLN A 101 2.90 16.23 -7.32
C GLN A 101 4.20 16.27 -8.16
N ARG A 102 5.37 16.04 -7.56
CA ARG A 102 6.64 15.98 -8.28
C ARG A 102 6.80 14.66 -9.05
N ASP A 103 6.65 13.54 -8.36
CA ASP A 103 6.92 12.20 -8.88
C ASP A 103 6.27 11.07 -8.06
N GLY A 104 5.29 11.39 -7.23
CA GLY A 104 4.59 10.44 -6.38
C GLY A 104 3.81 9.38 -7.16
N LEU A 105 3.74 8.18 -6.57
CA LEU A 105 2.90 7.08 -7.01
C LEU A 105 2.12 6.57 -5.80
N LEU A 106 0.79 6.68 -5.87
CA LEU A 106 -0.13 6.02 -4.96
C LEU A 106 -0.78 4.86 -5.70
N ILE A 107 -0.78 3.68 -5.08
CA ILE A 107 -1.53 2.52 -5.55
C ILE A 107 -2.57 2.21 -4.49
N ILE A 108 -3.84 2.21 -4.88
CA ILE A 108 -4.96 1.70 -4.08
C ILE A 108 -5.30 0.33 -4.64
N VAL A 109 -5.18 -0.71 -3.81
CA VAL A 109 -5.39 -2.10 -4.21
C VAL A 109 -6.11 -2.85 -3.10
N PHE A 110 -7.04 -3.73 -3.48
CA PHE A 110 -7.73 -4.64 -2.58
C PHE A 110 -7.02 -6.00 -2.60
N ASP A 111 -6.88 -6.64 -1.45
CA ASP A 111 -6.13 -7.88 -1.29
C ASP A 111 -6.87 -9.09 -1.88
N GLU A 112 -8.18 -9.14 -1.70
CA GLU A 112 -9.04 -10.21 -2.23
C GLU A 112 -10.43 -9.69 -2.65
N SER A 113 -11.16 -10.53 -3.40
CA SER A 113 -12.57 -10.30 -3.69
C SER A 113 -13.45 -10.97 -2.64
N GLY A 114 -14.66 -10.44 -2.42
CA GLY A 114 -15.58 -10.98 -1.40
C GLY A 114 -16.26 -12.32 -1.74
N GLY A 115 -16.00 -12.92 -2.91
CA GLY A 115 -16.69 -14.16 -3.31
C GLY A 115 -16.24 -14.80 -4.63
N ASP A 116 -15.28 -14.19 -5.33
CA ASP A 116 -14.63 -14.76 -6.51
C ASP A 116 -13.24 -15.30 -6.12
N ASN A 117 -12.97 -16.55 -6.45
CA ASN A 117 -11.67 -17.19 -6.19
C ASN A 117 -10.87 -17.44 -7.48
N THR A 118 -11.35 -16.94 -8.62
CA THR A 118 -10.67 -17.07 -9.90
C THR A 118 -9.26 -16.48 -9.79
N ASN A 119 -8.26 -17.18 -10.33
CA ASN A 119 -6.84 -16.80 -10.22
C ASN A 119 -6.33 -16.62 -8.78
N GLY A 120 -6.95 -17.26 -7.77
CA GLY A 120 -6.45 -17.29 -6.40
C GLY A 120 -6.87 -16.12 -5.51
N GLY A 121 -7.93 -15.41 -5.85
CA GLY A 121 -8.47 -14.29 -5.04
C GLY A 121 -9.51 -13.42 -5.77
N GLY A 122 -9.78 -13.73 -7.04
CA GLY A 122 -10.80 -13.07 -7.85
C GLY A 122 -10.36 -11.72 -8.42
N ARG A 123 -11.30 -11.05 -9.09
CA ARG A 123 -11.05 -9.71 -9.63
C ARG A 123 -11.18 -8.65 -8.54
N VAL A 124 -10.09 -7.93 -8.28
CA VAL A 124 -10.01 -6.85 -7.29
C VAL A 124 -9.88 -5.47 -7.94
N VAL A 125 -10.20 -4.43 -7.17
CA VAL A 125 -9.93 -3.04 -7.57
C VAL A 125 -8.43 -2.77 -7.47
N TRP A 126 -7.89 -2.12 -8.51
CA TRP A 126 -6.52 -1.63 -8.54
C TRP A 126 -6.51 -0.27 -9.25
N VAL A 127 -6.02 0.77 -8.57
CA VAL A 127 -5.97 2.14 -9.07
C VAL A 127 -4.60 2.72 -8.80
N ALA A 128 -3.97 3.30 -9.83
CA ALA A 128 -2.76 4.08 -9.69
C ALA A 128 -3.04 5.57 -9.89
N VAL A 129 -2.58 6.39 -8.94
CA VAL A 129 -2.62 7.85 -9.00
C VAL A 129 -1.19 8.36 -9.03
N SER A 130 -0.85 9.14 -10.04
CA SER A 130 0.47 9.75 -10.18
C SER A 130 0.40 10.96 -11.12
N PRO A 131 1.23 12.00 -10.92
CA PRO A 131 1.43 13.04 -11.93
C PRO A 131 1.96 12.51 -13.26
N LYS A 132 2.52 11.29 -13.28
CA LYS A 132 3.09 10.62 -14.46
C LYS A 132 2.17 9.54 -15.04
N SER A 133 1.00 9.29 -14.45
CA SER A 133 0.08 8.29 -15.00
C SER A 133 -0.73 8.85 -16.17
N LYS A 134 -1.19 7.97 -17.06
CA LYS A 134 -2.12 8.32 -18.14
C LYS A 134 -3.51 8.58 -17.54
N PRO A 135 -4.06 9.81 -17.63
CA PRO A 135 -5.36 10.11 -17.04
C PRO A 135 -6.49 9.27 -17.65
N GLY A 136 -7.33 8.68 -16.80
CA GLY A 136 -8.49 7.88 -17.25
C GLY A 136 -8.12 6.59 -17.99
N TYR A 137 -6.86 6.15 -17.96
CA TYR A 137 -6.43 4.94 -18.65
C TYR A 137 -6.91 3.69 -17.92
N GLN A 138 -7.49 2.77 -18.69
CA GLN A 138 -7.92 1.47 -18.21
C GLN A 138 -7.26 0.37 -19.06
N SER A 139 -6.41 -0.43 -18.42
CA SER A 139 -5.80 -1.58 -19.07
C SER A 139 -6.80 -2.74 -19.22
N THR A 140 -6.63 -3.52 -20.29
CA THR A 140 -7.30 -4.80 -20.51
C THR A 140 -6.41 -6.01 -20.18
N THR A 141 -5.16 -5.76 -19.81
CA THR A 141 -4.19 -6.80 -19.46
C THR A 141 -4.54 -7.43 -18.12
N LEU A 142 -4.42 -8.76 -18.02
CA LEU A 142 -4.56 -9.46 -16.75
C LEU A 142 -3.30 -9.24 -15.89
N TYR A 143 -3.49 -8.66 -14.72
CA TYR A 143 -2.47 -8.47 -13.70
C TYR A 143 -2.86 -9.21 -12.41
N GLN A 144 -1.85 -9.51 -11.60
CA GLN A 144 -1.98 -10.10 -10.27
C GLN A 144 -1.07 -9.34 -9.29
N HIS A 145 -1.14 -9.63 -8.00
CA HIS A 145 -0.38 -8.91 -6.97
C HIS A 145 1.14 -8.90 -7.21
N GLN A 146 1.71 -9.95 -7.81
CA GLN A 146 3.11 -9.97 -8.22
C GLN A 146 3.47 -8.89 -9.28
N SER A 147 2.52 -8.48 -10.12
CA SER A 147 2.70 -7.35 -11.05
C SER A 147 2.75 -6.02 -10.31
N THR A 148 1.91 -5.85 -9.28
CA THR A 148 1.97 -4.68 -8.38
C THR A 148 3.33 -4.61 -7.68
N LEU A 149 3.83 -5.73 -7.14
CA LEU A 149 5.16 -5.78 -6.51
C LEU A 149 6.27 -5.41 -7.51
N ARG A 150 6.22 -5.95 -8.74
CA ARG A 150 7.17 -5.59 -9.81
C ARG A 150 7.14 -4.09 -10.10
N LEU A 151 5.96 -3.48 -10.20
CA LEU A 151 5.80 -2.03 -10.43
C LEU A 151 6.40 -1.20 -9.28
N ILE A 152 6.08 -1.55 -8.03
CA ILE A 152 6.60 -0.88 -6.83
C ILE A 152 8.14 -0.93 -6.83
N LEU A 153 8.72 -2.10 -7.05
CA LEU A 153 10.17 -2.29 -7.08
C LEU A 153 10.83 -1.47 -8.19
N LYS A 154 10.25 -1.46 -9.39
CA LYS A 154 10.71 -0.59 -10.49
C LYS A 154 10.67 0.88 -10.12
N GLY A 155 9.55 1.37 -9.57
CA GLY A 155 9.42 2.76 -9.13
C GLY A 155 10.46 3.15 -8.06
N LEU A 156 10.87 2.20 -7.23
CA LEU A 156 11.94 2.38 -6.24
C LEU A 156 13.35 2.27 -6.82
N GLY A 157 13.52 1.93 -8.10
CA GLY A 157 14.81 1.73 -8.77
C GLY A 157 15.46 0.37 -8.46
N VAL A 158 14.67 -0.63 -8.03
CA VAL A 158 15.15 -2.00 -7.83
C VAL A 158 15.03 -2.77 -9.14
N ASN A 159 16.14 -3.37 -9.57
CA ASN A 159 16.23 -4.06 -10.87
C ASN A 159 16.25 -5.59 -10.77
N VAL A 160 16.18 -6.14 -9.55
CA VAL A 160 16.08 -7.57 -9.28
C VAL A 160 14.77 -7.82 -8.55
N PHE A 161 13.86 -8.56 -9.18
CA PHE A 161 12.52 -8.80 -8.63
C PHE A 161 12.46 -10.20 -7.98
N PRO A 162 11.96 -10.33 -6.74
CA PRO A 162 11.87 -11.61 -6.07
C PRO A 162 10.66 -12.43 -6.55
N GLY A 163 10.77 -13.76 -6.45
CA GLY A 163 9.65 -14.69 -6.67
C GLY A 163 8.92 -14.47 -8.00
N ALA A 164 7.58 -14.53 -7.95
CA ALA A 164 6.73 -14.39 -9.13
C ALA A 164 6.79 -12.99 -9.77
N ALA A 165 7.28 -11.96 -9.07
CA ALA A 165 7.42 -10.61 -9.63
C ALA A 165 8.47 -10.56 -10.76
N ALA A 166 9.44 -11.49 -10.78
CA ALA A 166 10.45 -11.58 -11.84
C ALA A 166 9.85 -11.79 -13.24
N SER A 167 8.81 -12.59 -13.33
CA SER A 167 8.14 -12.96 -14.59
C SER A 167 6.73 -12.36 -14.73
N ALA A 168 6.26 -11.61 -13.73
CA ALA A 168 4.93 -10.99 -13.77
C ALA A 168 4.81 -9.98 -14.93
N PRO A 169 3.64 -9.87 -15.57
CA PRO A 169 3.38 -8.84 -16.57
C PRO A 169 3.69 -7.45 -16.04
N ASP A 170 4.26 -6.62 -16.91
CA ASP A 170 4.74 -5.28 -16.57
C ASP A 170 3.59 -4.25 -16.59
N MET A 171 3.55 -3.37 -15.60
CA MET A 171 2.52 -2.33 -15.47
C MET A 171 3.03 -0.93 -15.87
N THR A 172 4.16 -0.80 -16.56
CA THR A 172 4.61 0.52 -17.03
C THR A 172 3.68 1.15 -18.08
N GLU A 173 2.76 0.38 -18.68
CA GLU A 173 1.79 0.92 -19.64
C GLU A 173 0.83 1.98 -19.03
N PHE A 174 0.67 1.99 -17.71
CA PHE A 174 -0.14 2.99 -17.01
C PHE A 174 0.49 4.39 -17.00
N PHE A 175 1.76 4.53 -17.37
CA PHE A 175 2.53 5.76 -17.26
C PHE A 175 2.89 6.34 -18.63
N THR A 176 3.02 7.65 -18.69
CA THR A 176 3.64 8.32 -19.84
C THR A 176 5.17 8.12 -19.77
N PRO A 177 5.85 7.89 -20.91
CA PRO A 177 7.32 7.83 -20.96
C PRO A 177 8.01 9.05 -20.34
#